data_AF-A0A932A1F1-F1
#
_entry.id   AF-A0A932A1F1-F1
#
_cell.length_a   1.000
_cell.length_b   1.000
_cell.length_c   1.000
_cell.angle_alpha   90.00
_cell.angle_beta   90.00
_cell.angle_gamma   90.00
#
_symmetry.space_group_name_H-M   'P 1'
#
loop_
_entity.id
_entity.type
_entity.pdbx_description
1 polymer ?
#
loop_
_entity_poly.entity_id
_entity_poly.type
_entity_poly.pdbx_seq_one_letter_code
_entity_poly.pdbx_strand_id
1 'polypeptide(L)'
;MKNFLKKFAVAILLINLGLTIQMSIASAQETTPTKPEGVFTPSEYVEMVQGGSKPDFGNHPDSNDILPGVGQATSPVYFALDMFRYFTSGIAFIMIIISAIKLVSTESDETAKEQKQHLTIGIVGLLVIQLADIVVKKMVFGEQGDAFEDVASAQFYGDESTQILRIMIGILHFMLGALAVLVIVVRGTTLIFQTEEEALTKAKEHILYAAGGLAVVGLSEVIVRGFIFPEKGSALPDIQVGRAIIVAVTNYLSSFVAISAFVVLLYAGYKYVVSGGNEEVNESTKKIFLGAIIALILALGAFAAVHTFVTLDETLPTRL
;
A
#
# COMPACT_ATOMS: atom_id res chain seq x y z
N MET A 1 17.40 9.00 21.52
CA MET A 1 16.92 8.01 20.52
C MET A 1 15.97 6.95 21.10
N LYS A 2 16.27 6.33 22.26
CA LYS A 2 15.40 5.33 22.94
C LYS A 2 13.92 5.73 23.13
N ASN A 3 13.66 6.96 23.59
CA ASN A 3 12.29 7.44 23.81
C ASN A 3 11.49 7.67 22.51
N PHE A 4 12.17 8.02 21.42
CA PHE A 4 11.54 8.19 20.11
C PHE A 4 11.17 6.83 19.51
N LEU A 5 12.08 5.85 19.57
CA LEU A 5 11.83 4.50 19.07
C LEU A 5 10.67 3.81 19.80
N LYS A 6 10.55 4.01 21.12
CA LYS A 6 9.46 3.47 21.93
C LYS A 6 8.10 4.07 21.54
N LYS A 7 8.04 5.40 21.35
CA LYS A 7 6.83 6.09 20.89
C LYS A 7 6.46 5.70 19.46
N PHE A 8 7.45 5.49 18.60
CA PHE A 8 7.25 5.07 17.22
C PHE A 8 6.74 3.63 17.11
N ALA A 9 7.29 2.70 17.89
CA ALA A 9 6.80 1.32 17.95
C ALA A 9 5.34 1.25 18.42
N VAL A 10 4.96 2.05 19.42
CA VAL A 10 3.56 2.16 19.88
C VAL A 10 2.67 2.76 18.80
N ALA A 11 3.14 3.76 18.04
CA ALA A 11 2.38 4.33 16.93
C ALA A 11 2.15 3.31 15.79
N ILE A 12 3.17 2.54 15.40
CA ILE A 12 3.01 1.43 14.43
C ILE A 12 2.00 0.39 14.93
N LEU A 13 2.05 0.06 16.23
CA LEU A 13 1.16 -0.93 16.83
C LEU A 13 -0.29 -0.43 16.83
N LEU A 14 -0.52 0.85 17.15
CA LEU A 14 -1.84 1.47 17.08
C LEU A 14 -2.37 1.60 15.64
N ILE A 15 -1.51 1.84 14.65
CA ILE A 15 -1.90 1.87 13.24
C ILE A 15 -2.32 0.47 12.77
N ASN A 16 -1.57 -0.58 13.12
CA ASN A 16 -1.96 -1.97 12.79
C ASN A 16 -3.25 -2.41 13.49
N LEU A 17 -3.44 -1.99 14.75
CA LEU A 17 -4.68 -2.27 15.48
C LEU A 17 -5.88 -1.51 14.88
N GLY A 18 -5.67 -0.25 14.48
CA GLY A 18 -6.69 0.55 13.80
C GLY A 18 -7.06 -0.02 12.43
N LEU A 19 -6.09 -0.54 11.68
CA LEU A 19 -6.32 -1.19 10.37
C LEU A 19 -7.08 -2.50 10.50
N THR A 20 -6.76 -3.33 11.51
CA THR A 20 -7.52 -4.57 11.77
C THR A 20 -8.96 -4.27 12.18
N ILE A 21 -9.19 -3.25 13.03
CA ILE A 21 -10.54 -2.81 13.41
C ILE A 21 -11.31 -2.23 12.20
N GLN A 22 -10.66 -1.43 11.35
CA GLN A 22 -11.33 -0.88 10.17
C GLN A 22 -11.69 -1.96 9.13
N MET A 23 -10.88 -3.01 8.95
CA MET A 23 -11.26 -4.13 8.10
C MET A 23 -12.49 -4.87 8.63
N SER A 24 -12.64 -5.01 9.96
CA SER A 24 -13.83 -5.59 10.58
C SER A 24 -15.09 -4.73 10.41
N ILE A 25 -14.93 -3.40 10.33
CA ILE A 25 -16.04 -2.46 10.13
C ILE A 25 -16.41 -2.35 8.65
N ALA A 26 -15.44 -2.39 7.74
CA ALA A 26 -15.68 -2.37 6.30
C ALA A 26 -16.45 -3.61 5.83
N SER A 27 -16.17 -4.79 6.41
CA SER A 27 -16.97 -6.00 6.17
C SER A 27 -18.38 -5.94 6.78
N ALA A 28 -18.64 -5.03 7.72
CA ALA A 28 -19.97 -4.82 8.30
C ALA A 28 -20.81 -3.81 7.51
N GLN A 29 -20.24 -3.15 6.49
CA GLN A 29 -20.94 -2.19 5.63
C GLN A 29 -21.18 -2.71 4.21
N GLU A 30 -21.05 -4.02 3.97
CA GLU A 30 -21.63 -4.57 2.75
C GLU A 30 -23.12 -4.27 2.73
N THR A 31 -23.43 -3.42 1.76
CA THR A 31 -24.76 -3.01 1.36
C THR A 31 -25.63 -4.25 1.26
N THR A 32 -26.71 -4.25 2.04
CA THR A 32 -27.84 -5.14 1.86
C THR A 32 -28.12 -5.24 0.36
N PRO A 33 -28.06 -6.45 -0.25
CA PRO A 33 -28.39 -6.61 -1.65
C PRO A 33 -29.79 -6.02 -1.84
N THR A 34 -29.91 -5.10 -2.79
CA THR A 34 -31.22 -4.57 -3.18
C THR A 34 -32.07 -5.74 -3.64
N LYS A 35 -33.03 -6.10 -2.79
CA LYS A 35 -33.87 -7.27 -2.96
C LYS A 35 -34.69 -7.11 -4.24
N PRO A 36 -34.77 -8.12 -5.12
CA PRO A 36 -35.79 -8.15 -6.16
C PRO A 36 -37.18 -8.07 -5.51
N GLU A 37 -38.11 -7.45 -6.22
CA GLU A 37 -39.46 -7.07 -5.77
C GLU A 37 -40.16 -8.15 -4.92
N GLY A 38 -40.44 -7.81 -3.65
CA GLY A 38 -41.03 -8.71 -2.66
C GLY A 38 -40.92 -8.15 -1.23
N VAL A 39 -41.42 -6.93 -1.02
CA VAL A 39 -41.28 -6.17 0.23
C VAL A 39 -42.19 -6.76 1.31
N PHE A 40 -41.56 -7.39 2.32
CA PHE A 40 -42.22 -7.73 3.57
C PHE A 40 -42.36 -6.48 4.45
N THR A 41 -43.52 -6.36 5.08
CA THR A 41 -43.85 -5.27 6.00
C THR A 41 -43.05 -5.37 7.30
N PRO A 42 -42.78 -4.25 8.00
CA PRO A 42 -42.05 -4.27 9.27
C PRO A 42 -42.65 -5.21 10.35
N SER A 43 -43.95 -5.52 10.27
CA SER A 43 -44.62 -6.50 11.13
C SER A 43 -44.21 -7.96 10.84
N GLU A 44 -43.98 -8.31 9.58
CA GLU A 44 -43.54 -9.66 9.18
C GLU A 44 -42.09 -9.94 9.60
N TYR A 45 -41.27 -8.88 9.68
CA TYR A 45 -39.90 -8.96 10.22
C TYR A 45 -39.85 -9.24 11.73
N VAL A 46 -40.84 -8.74 12.49
CA VAL A 46 -40.87 -8.93 13.95
C VAL A 46 -41.30 -10.35 14.31
N GLU A 47 -42.19 -10.96 13.54
CA GLU A 47 -42.60 -12.35 13.74
C GLU A 47 -41.47 -13.35 13.41
N MET A 48 -40.65 -13.04 12.42
CA MET A 48 -39.47 -13.83 12.04
C MET A 48 -38.34 -13.78 13.07
N VAL A 49 -38.22 -12.68 13.83
CA VAL A 49 -37.17 -12.49 14.85
C VAL A 49 -37.62 -12.98 16.25
N GLN A 50 -38.91 -13.07 16.53
CA GLN A 50 -39.43 -13.56 17.81
C GLN A 50 -39.55 -15.10 17.89
N GLY A 51 -39.43 -15.82 16.77
CA GLY A 51 -39.23 -17.26 16.74
C GLY A 51 -37.80 -17.63 17.12
N GLY A 52 -37.48 -17.58 18.42
CA GLY A 52 -36.11 -17.66 18.95
C GLY A 52 -35.28 -18.87 18.50
N SER A 53 -34.29 -18.62 17.65
CA SER A 53 -33.02 -19.33 17.65
C SER A 53 -32.00 -18.47 18.39
N LYS A 54 -31.34 -19.09 19.39
CA LYS A 54 -30.23 -18.51 20.16
C LYS A 54 -29.19 -17.89 19.21
N PRO A 55 -28.42 -16.87 19.64
CA PRO A 55 -27.31 -16.35 18.85
C PRO A 55 -26.37 -17.51 18.51
N ASP A 56 -26.39 -17.85 17.23
CA ASP A 56 -25.73 -19.00 16.67
C ASP A 56 -24.27 -18.63 16.40
N PHE A 57 -23.45 -18.79 17.43
CA PHE A 57 -22.01 -18.71 17.29
C PHE A 57 -21.50 -20.01 16.65
N GLY A 58 -21.79 -20.22 15.36
CA GLY A 58 -21.04 -21.18 14.55
C GLY A 58 -21.81 -22.25 13.76
N ASN A 59 -23.13 -22.17 13.55
CA ASN A 59 -23.72 -23.02 12.51
C ASN A 59 -23.39 -22.49 11.13
N HIS A 60 -22.46 -23.19 10.49
CA HIS A 60 -22.37 -23.27 9.04
C HIS A 60 -23.78 -23.54 8.49
N PRO A 61 -24.25 -22.81 7.46
CA PRO A 61 -25.56 -23.06 6.85
C PRO A 61 -25.65 -24.55 6.51
N ASP A 62 -26.73 -25.19 6.96
CA ASP A 62 -26.99 -26.62 6.77
C ASP A 62 -26.82 -26.98 5.28
N SER A 63 -25.69 -27.60 4.96
CA SER A 63 -25.28 -28.01 3.61
C SER A 63 -26.08 -29.21 3.09
N ASN A 64 -27.37 -29.33 3.42
CA ASN A 64 -28.15 -30.54 3.16
C ASN A 64 -28.47 -30.76 1.68
N ASP A 65 -28.25 -29.77 0.82
CA ASP A 65 -28.53 -29.89 -0.63
C ASP A 65 -27.26 -29.95 -1.51
N ILE A 66 -26.06 -29.91 -0.93
CA ILE A 66 -24.79 -30.06 -1.66
C ILE A 66 -24.14 -31.38 -1.25
N LEU A 67 -24.18 -32.36 -2.18
CA LEU A 67 -23.43 -33.63 -2.19
C LEU A 67 -22.96 -34.15 -0.82
N PRO A 68 -23.65 -35.14 -0.22
CA PRO A 68 -23.34 -35.63 1.13
C PRO A 68 -21.91 -36.17 1.20
N GLY A 69 -21.01 -35.37 1.79
CA GLY A 69 -19.61 -35.76 2.02
C GLY A 69 -18.60 -34.62 2.00
N VAL A 70 -18.82 -33.55 1.22
CA VAL A 70 -17.80 -32.49 1.06
C VAL A 70 -17.80 -31.49 2.23
N GLY A 71 -18.98 -31.12 2.74
CA GLY A 71 -19.11 -30.14 3.84
C GLY A 71 -18.60 -30.60 5.22
N GLN A 72 -18.59 -31.92 5.50
CA GLN A 72 -18.14 -32.42 6.81
C GLN A 72 -16.62 -32.59 6.92
N ALA A 73 -15.91 -32.76 5.81
CA ALA A 73 -14.46 -32.95 5.80
C ALA A 73 -13.68 -31.62 5.78
N THR A 74 -14.27 -30.55 5.26
CA THR A 74 -13.61 -29.23 5.12
C THR A 74 -13.50 -28.47 6.44
N SER A 75 -14.50 -28.56 7.32
CA SER A 75 -14.51 -27.82 8.60
C SER A 75 -13.32 -28.12 9.53
N PRO A 76 -12.94 -29.40 9.79
CA PRO A 76 -11.76 -29.70 10.62
C PRO A 76 -10.44 -29.21 10.02
N VAL A 77 -10.32 -29.23 8.69
CA VAL A 77 -9.10 -28.76 7.98
C VAL A 77 -8.96 -27.25 8.12
N TYR A 78 -10.03 -26.49 7.90
CA TYR A 78 -10.00 -25.03 8.08
C TYR A 78 -9.71 -24.64 9.53
N PHE A 79 -10.33 -25.34 10.50
CA PHE A 79 -10.02 -25.13 11.91
C PHE A 79 -8.54 -25.38 12.22
N ALA A 80 -7.95 -26.46 11.70
CA ALA A 80 -6.55 -26.76 11.89
C ALA A 80 -5.62 -25.71 11.24
N LEU A 81 -5.96 -25.23 10.04
CA LEU A 81 -5.24 -24.16 9.36
C LEU A 81 -5.32 -22.83 10.12
N ASP A 82 -6.49 -22.47 10.63
CA ASP A 82 -6.68 -21.27 11.43
C ASP A 82 -5.92 -21.31 12.76
N MET A 83 -5.95 -22.46 13.43
CA MET A 83 -5.17 -22.67 14.65
C MET A 83 -3.66 -22.57 14.38
N PHE A 84 -3.18 -23.19 13.29
CA PHE A 84 -1.78 -23.10 12.88
C PHE A 84 -1.38 -21.65 12.53
N ARG A 85 -2.24 -20.92 11.82
CA ARG A 85 -2.03 -19.52 11.47
C ARG A 85 -1.93 -18.64 12.71
N TYR A 86 -2.85 -18.79 13.66
CA TYR A 86 -2.84 -18.01 14.90
C TYR A 86 -1.56 -18.30 15.71
N PHE A 87 -1.18 -19.57 15.81
CA PHE A 87 0.03 -19.99 16.51
C PHE A 87 1.31 -19.45 15.85
N THR A 88 1.46 -19.62 14.54
CA THR A 88 2.63 -19.13 13.78
C THR A 88 2.71 -17.61 13.79
N SER A 89 1.59 -16.90 13.65
CA SER A 89 1.53 -15.44 13.77
C SER A 89 1.92 -14.98 15.17
N GLY A 90 1.49 -15.70 16.23
CA GLY A 90 1.89 -15.44 17.61
C GLY A 90 3.39 -15.60 17.82
N ILE A 91 4.00 -16.67 17.31
CA ILE A 91 5.45 -16.88 17.38
C ILE A 91 6.20 -15.79 16.61
N ALA A 92 5.78 -15.48 15.38
CA ALA A 92 6.41 -14.44 14.57
C ALA A 92 6.35 -13.09 15.28
N PHE A 93 5.22 -12.76 15.91
CA PHE A 93 5.06 -11.53 16.67
C PHE A 93 6.00 -11.45 17.89
N ILE A 94 6.14 -12.55 18.64
CA ILE A 94 7.09 -12.62 19.77
C ILE A 94 8.54 -12.45 19.26
N MET A 95 8.90 -13.09 18.14
CA MET A 95 10.22 -12.94 17.52
C MET A 95 10.51 -11.50 17.12
N ILE A 96 9.54 -10.80 16.50
CA ILE A 96 9.63 -9.37 16.16
C ILE A 96 9.90 -8.53 17.42
N ILE A 97 9.18 -8.79 18.52
CA ILE A 97 9.36 -8.06 19.79
C ILE A 97 10.76 -8.31 20.36
N ILE A 98 11.21 -9.57 20.42
CA ILE A 98 12.52 -9.93 20.95
C ILE A 98 13.62 -9.26 20.12
N SER A 99 13.53 -9.33 18.79
CA SER A 99 14.51 -8.68 17.91
C SER A 99 14.49 -7.15 18.04
N ALA A 100 13.32 -6.53 18.19
CA ALA A 100 13.22 -5.10 18.44
C ALA A 100 13.86 -4.69 19.78
N ILE A 101 13.59 -5.43 20.86
CA ILE A 101 14.18 -5.14 22.18
C ILE A 101 15.70 -5.35 22.14
N LYS A 102 16.19 -6.45 21.56
CA LYS A 102 17.61 -6.72 21.39
C LYS A 102 18.29 -5.64 20.55
N LEU A 103 17.67 -5.20 19.44
CA LEU A 103 18.19 -4.15 18.59
C LEU A 103 18.38 -2.82 19.34
N VAL A 104 17.46 -2.47 20.24
CA VAL A 104 17.54 -1.24 21.05
C VAL A 104 18.53 -1.35 22.21
N SER A 105 18.82 -2.57 22.64
CA SER A 105 19.65 -2.84 23.82
C SER A 105 21.09 -3.19 23.47
N THR A 106 21.38 -3.52 22.22
CA THR A 106 22.70 -3.95 21.79
C THR A 106 23.59 -2.77 21.43
N GLU A 107 24.85 -2.84 21.84
CA GLU A 107 25.89 -1.85 21.52
C GLU A 107 26.83 -2.35 20.41
N SER A 108 26.80 -3.64 20.07
CA SER A 108 27.59 -4.21 18.98
C SER A 108 26.90 -4.01 17.63
N ASP A 109 27.67 -3.55 16.65
CA ASP A 109 27.18 -3.34 15.28
C ASP A 109 26.80 -4.65 14.59
N GLU A 110 27.50 -5.74 14.91
CA GLU A 110 27.26 -7.06 14.34
C GLU A 110 25.89 -7.61 14.77
N THR A 111 25.62 -7.59 16.06
CA THR A 111 24.33 -8.01 16.62
C THR A 111 23.21 -7.07 16.16
N ALA A 112 23.46 -5.77 16.05
CA ALA A 112 22.47 -4.83 15.52
C ALA A 112 22.09 -5.16 14.06
N LYS A 113 23.07 -5.53 13.22
CA LYS A 113 22.82 -5.94 11.83
C LYS A 113 21.97 -7.22 11.78
N GLU A 114 22.33 -8.21 12.58
CA GLU A 114 21.59 -9.48 12.66
C GLU A 114 20.15 -9.25 13.13
N GLN A 115 19.93 -8.45 14.17
CA GLN A 115 18.59 -8.17 14.68
C GLN A 115 17.72 -7.37 13.69
N LYS A 116 18.32 -6.48 12.88
CA LYS A 116 17.59 -5.81 11.78
C LYS A 116 17.11 -6.81 10.73
N GLN A 117 17.93 -7.80 10.40
CA GLN A 117 17.55 -8.87 9.46
C GLN A 117 16.43 -9.72 10.03
N HIS A 118 16.53 -10.17 11.28
CA HIS A 118 15.47 -10.93 11.96
C HIS A 118 14.15 -10.15 12.03
N LEU A 119 14.22 -8.85 12.35
CA LEU A 119 13.05 -7.97 12.36
C LEU A 119 12.41 -7.89 10.97
N THR A 120 13.21 -7.75 9.92
CA THR A 120 12.75 -7.66 8.53
C THR A 120 12.05 -8.96 8.11
N ILE A 121 12.71 -10.10 8.34
CA ILE A 121 12.16 -11.43 8.00
C ILE A 121 10.88 -11.70 8.80
N GLY A 122 10.85 -11.35 10.09
CA GLY A 122 9.67 -11.52 10.92
C GLY A 122 8.47 -10.72 10.42
N ILE A 123 8.68 -9.43 10.09
CA ILE A 123 7.61 -8.57 9.55
C ILE A 123 7.12 -9.08 8.20
N VAL A 124 8.03 -9.43 7.29
CA VAL A 124 7.67 -9.95 5.96
C VAL A 124 6.94 -11.29 6.08
N GLY A 125 7.42 -12.19 6.93
CA GLY A 125 6.77 -13.49 7.17
C GLY A 125 5.35 -13.32 7.74
N LEU A 126 5.18 -12.42 8.71
CA LEU A 126 3.86 -12.13 9.28
C LEU A 126 2.91 -11.54 8.23
N LEU A 127 3.39 -10.60 7.40
CA LEU A 127 2.60 -10.06 6.30
C LEU A 127 2.19 -11.17 5.33
N VAL A 128 3.13 -11.99 4.85
CA VAL A 128 2.84 -13.09 3.92
C VAL A 128 1.79 -14.05 4.48
N ILE A 129 1.88 -14.43 5.76
CA ILE A 129 0.89 -15.29 6.42
C ILE A 129 -0.50 -14.64 6.43
N GLN A 130 -0.60 -13.35 6.75
CA GLN A 130 -1.88 -12.64 6.77
C GLN A 130 -2.48 -12.49 5.37
N LEU A 131 -1.66 -12.15 4.37
CA LEU A 131 -2.13 -12.01 2.99
C LEU A 131 -2.55 -13.37 2.41
N ALA A 132 -1.84 -14.46 2.75
CA ALA A 132 -2.15 -15.79 2.23
C ALA A 132 -3.56 -16.25 2.60
N ASP A 133 -4.01 -16.02 3.84
CA ASP A 133 -5.36 -16.41 4.27
C ASP A 133 -6.44 -15.64 3.50
N ILE A 134 -6.26 -14.33 3.35
CA ILE A 134 -7.19 -13.47 2.59
C ILE A 134 -7.26 -13.93 1.14
N VAL A 135 -6.10 -14.17 0.51
CA VAL A 135 -6.03 -14.60 -0.89
C VAL A 135 -6.66 -15.97 -1.07
N VAL A 136 -6.34 -16.95 -0.22
CA VAL A 136 -6.86 -18.31 -0.37
C VAL A 136 -8.37 -18.34 -0.11
N LYS A 137 -8.83 -17.84 1.04
CA LYS A 137 -10.24 -17.94 1.43
C LYS A 137 -11.13 -17.03 0.60
N LYS A 138 -10.79 -15.74 0.49
CA LYS A 138 -11.68 -14.79 -0.20
C LYS A 138 -11.52 -14.81 -1.71
N MET A 139 -10.31 -15.06 -2.21
CA MET A 139 -10.04 -14.89 -3.64
C MET A 139 -10.00 -16.18 -4.45
N VAL A 140 -9.54 -17.29 -3.89
CA VAL A 140 -9.44 -18.55 -4.65
C VAL A 140 -10.66 -19.45 -4.44
N PHE A 141 -11.10 -19.62 -3.19
CA PHE A 141 -12.11 -20.65 -2.88
C PHE A 141 -13.50 -20.09 -2.54
N GLY A 142 -13.63 -18.82 -2.12
CA GLY A 142 -14.84 -18.37 -1.45
C GLY A 142 -14.94 -18.96 -0.03
N GLU A 143 -15.99 -18.63 0.72
CA GLU A 143 -16.12 -19.11 2.11
C GLU A 143 -16.32 -20.62 2.18
N GLN A 144 -17.01 -21.22 1.21
CA GLN A 144 -17.33 -22.66 1.22
C GLN A 144 -16.99 -23.39 -0.08
N GLY A 145 -16.22 -22.79 -0.99
CA GLY A 145 -16.03 -23.32 -2.35
C GLY A 145 -16.98 -22.68 -3.37
N ASP A 146 -17.77 -21.70 -2.96
CA ASP A 146 -18.82 -21.02 -3.74
C ASP A 146 -18.29 -20.42 -5.06
N ALA A 147 -17.00 -20.06 -5.08
CA ALA A 147 -16.32 -19.57 -6.28
C ALA A 147 -16.30 -20.58 -7.44
N PHE A 148 -16.54 -21.87 -7.17
CA PHE A 148 -16.54 -22.93 -8.17
C PHE A 148 -17.93 -23.53 -8.44
N GLU A 149 -18.99 -23.01 -7.83
CA GLU A 149 -20.35 -23.54 -8.00
C GLU A 149 -20.88 -23.27 -9.40
N ASP A 150 -20.77 -22.02 -9.87
CA ASP A 150 -21.22 -21.60 -11.19
C ASP A 150 -20.43 -20.39 -11.73
N VAL A 151 -20.62 -20.07 -13.02
CA VAL A 151 -19.88 -19.01 -13.71
C VAL A 151 -20.19 -17.61 -13.15
N ALA A 152 -21.43 -17.34 -12.73
CA ALA A 152 -21.80 -16.06 -12.16
C ALA A 152 -21.17 -15.88 -10.78
N SER A 153 -21.15 -16.91 -9.95
CA SER A 153 -20.43 -16.89 -8.67
C SER A 153 -18.93 -16.70 -8.87
N ALA A 154 -18.31 -17.42 -9.80
CA ALA A 154 -16.89 -17.24 -10.13
C ALA A 154 -16.58 -15.79 -10.58
N GLN A 155 -17.46 -15.16 -11.36
CA GLN A 155 -17.32 -13.76 -11.76
C GLN A 155 -17.47 -12.80 -10.58
N PHE A 156 -18.45 -13.03 -9.71
CA PHE A 156 -18.66 -12.22 -8.51
C PHE A 156 -17.44 -12.24 -7.58
N TYR A 157 -16.93 -13.43 -7.25
CA TYR A 157 -15.73 -13.56 -6.43
C TYR A 157 -14.50 -13.01 -7.14
N GLY A 158 -14.38 -13.16 -8.46
CA GLY A 158 -13.33 -12.52 -9.25
C GLY A 158 -13.32 -10.99 -9.08
N ASP A 159 -14.49 -10.37 -9.18
CA ASP A 159 -14.68 -8.93 -8.99
C ASP A 159 -14.33 -8.49 -7.56
N GLU A 160 -14.89 -9.13 -6.55
CA GLU A 160 -14.63 -8.84 -5.14
C GLU A 160 -13.13 -8.98 -4.82
N SER A 161 -12.50 -10.01 -5.37
CA SER A 161 -11.06 -10.26 -5.20
C SER A 161 -10.20 -9.14 -5.78
N THR A 162 -10.55 -8.59 -6.95
CA THR A 162 -9.81 -7.46 -7.52
C THR A 162 -9.90 -6.22 -6.63
N GLN A 163 -11.04 -6.00 -5.98
CA GLN A 163 -11.23 -4.90 -5.03
C GLN A 163 -10.41 -5.12 -3.76
N ILE A 164 -10.41 -6.34 -3.21
CA ILE A 164 -9.61 -6.70 -2.03
C ILE A 164 -8.12 -6.51 -2.32
N LEU A 165 -7.61 -7.02 -3.45
CA LEU A 165 -6.21 -6.83 -3.85
C LEU A 165 -5.86 -5.34 -3.97
N ARG A 166 -6.76 -4.52 -4.55
CA ARG A 166 -6.55 -3.08 -4.66
C ARG A 166 -6.42 -2.42 -3.29
N ILE A 167 -7.25 -2.80 -2.33
CA ILE A 167 -7.18 -2.31 -0.95
C ILE A 167 -5.86 -2.74 -0.29
N MET A 168 -5.48 -4.01 -0.42
CA MET A 168 -4.24 -4.56 0.15
C MET A 168 -3.00 -3.84 -0.41
N ILE A 169 -2.92 -3.66 -1.73
CA ILE A 169 -1.85 -2.90 -2.38
C ILE A 169 -1.86 -1.45 -1.90
N GLY A 170 -3.05 -0.84 -1.74
CA GLY A 170 -3.18 0.51 -1.19
C GLY A 170 -2.60 0.65 0.22
N ILE A 171 -2.87 -0.31 1.11
CA ILE A 171 -2.31 -0.33 2.47
C ILE A 171 -0.79 -0.49 2.42
N LEU A 172 -0.27 -1.40 1.60
CA LEU A 172 1.18 -1.59 1.42
C LEU A 172 1.84 -0.30 0.92
N HIS A 173 1.27 0.37 -0.08
CA HIS A 173 1.77 1.65 -0.56
C HIS A 173 1.75 2.73 0.52
N PHE A 174 0.67 2.83 1.29
CA PHE A 174 0.59 3.76 2.42
C PHE A 174 1.68 3.50 3.46
N MET A 175 1.92 2.24 3.82
CA MET A 175 2.98 1.87 4.76
C MET A 175 4.37 2.20 4.22
N LEU A 176 4.66 1.90 2.95
CA LEU A 176 5.93 2.24 2.31
C LEU A 176 6.15 3.76 2.25
N GLY A 177 5.09 4.52 1.93
CA GLY A 177 5.11 5.97 1.97
C GLY A 177 5.42 6.52 3.37
N ALA A 178 4.74 6.02 4.40
CA ALA A 178 4.97 6.41 5.78
C ALA A 178 6.40 6.09 6.25
N LEU A 179 6.95 4.93 5.88
CA LEU A 179 8.33 4.55 6.18
C LEU A 179 9.34 5.46 5.47
N ALA A 180 9.12 5.77 4.18
CA ALA A 180 9.98 6.67 3.44
C ALA A 180 10.02 8.07 4.08
N VAL A 181 8.84 8.62 4.41
CA VAL A 181 8.72 9.91 5.11
C VAL A 181 9.45 9.88 6.45
N LEU A 182 9.32 8.81 7.22
CA LEU A 182 10.04 8.67 8.48
C LEU A 182 11.55 8.66 8.29
N VAL A 183 12.06 7.90 7.31
CA VAL A 183 13.50 7.87 7.02
C VAL A 183 13.98 9.27 6.64
N ILE A 184 13.22 10.00 5.83
CA ILE A 184 13.52 11.38 5.46
C ILE A 184 13.57 12.28 6.68
N VAL A 185 12.61 12.19 7.61
CA VAL A 185 12.57 13.01 8.83
C VAL A 185 13.74 12.66 9.77
N VAL A 186 13.97 11.37 10.05
CA VAL A 186 15.04 10.93 10.96
C VAL A 186 16.42 11.29 10.41
N ARG A 187 16.66 11.04 9.12
CA ARG A 187 17.94 11.38 8.48
C ARG A 187 18.06 12.88 8.23
N GLY A 188 16.95 13.56 7.99
CA GLY A 188 16.90 15.03 7.90
C GLY A 188 17.31 15.71 9.21
N THR A 189 16.85 15.22 10.36
CA THR A 189 17.35 15.72 11.64
C THR A 189 18.84 15.45 11.83
N THR A 190 19.34 14.30 11.37
CA THR A 190 20.79 14.01 11.41
C THR A 190 21.58 15.03 10.58
N LEU A 191 21.08 15.44 9.41
CA LEU A 191 21.70 16.48 8.59
C LEU A 191 21.82 17.85 9.28
N ILE A 192 20.89 18.17 10.18
CA ILE A 192 20.87 19.46 10.90
C ILE A 192 21.79 19.43 12.12
N PHE A 193 21.78 18.33 12.86
CA PHE A 193 22.43 18.26 14.17
C PHE A 193 23.84 17.65 14.14
N GLN A 194 24.17 16.86 13.12
CA GLN A 194 25.45 16.16 13.05
C GLN A 194 26.49 16.98 12.29
N THR A 195 27.71 17.02 12.80
CA THR A 195 28.84 17.73 12.17
C THR A 195 29.82 16.78 11.49
N GLU A 196 29.78 15.50 11.83
CA GLU A 196 30.67 14.49 11.22
C GLU A 196 30.31 14.22 9.76
N GLU A 197 31.29 14.40 8.88
CA GLU A 197 31.14 14.31 7.43
C GLU A 197 30.64 12.93 6.96
N GLU A 198 31.12 11.86 7.58
CA GLU A 198 30.69 10.49 7.25
C GLU A 198 29.19 10.29 7.53
N ALA A 199 28.72 10.75 8.69
CA ALA A 199 27.33 10.64 9.08
C ALA A 199 26.42 11.54 8.23
N LEU A 200 26.90 12.72 7.84
CA LEU A 200 26.20 13.60 6.89
C LEU A 200 26.05 12.96 5.52
N THR A 201 27.11 12.32 5.01
CA THR A 201 27.09 11.63 3.71
C THR A 201 26.09 10.47 3.72
N LYS A 202 26.14 9.62 4.75
CA LYS A 202 25.16 8.53 4.95
C LYS A 202 23.72 9.04 5.08
N ALA A 203 23.51 10.17 5.75
CA ALA A 203 22.18 10.77 5.88
C ALA A 203 21.63 11.25 4.53
N LYS A 204 22.45 11.92 3.70
CA LYS A 204 22.07 12.34 2.34
C LYS A 204 21.70 11.15 1.47
N GLU A 205 22.52 10.10 1.51
CA GLU A 205 22.33 8.88 0.73
C GLU A 205 21.01 8.19 1.09
N HIS A 206 20.72 8.04 2.39
CA HIS A 206 19.47 7.44 2.84
C HIS A 206 18.23 8.28 2.53
N ILE A 207 18.32 9.62 2.59
CA ILE A 207 17.23 10.50 2.15
C ILE A 207 16.99 10.32 0.66
N LEU A 208 18.04 10.23 -0.15
CA LEU A 208 17.95 10.03 -1.58
C LEU A 208 17.31 8.67 -1.91
N TYR A 209 17.72 7.59 -1.23
CA TYR A 209 17.10 6.28 -1.40
C TYR A 209 15.63 6.27 -0.96
N ALA A 210 15.28 6.95 0.12
CA ALA A 210 13.89 7.05 0.57
C ALA A 210 13.03 7.84 -0.43
N ALA A 211 13.53 8.96 -0.94
CA ALA A 211 12.85 9.76 -1.97
C ALA A 211 12.73 8.99 -3.29
N GLY A 212 13.79 8.29 -3.72
CA GLY A 212 13.77 7.43 -4.89
C GLY A 212 12.81 6.25 -4.73
N GLY A 213 12.78 5.62 -3.57
CA GLY A 213 11.81 4.57 -3.24
C GLY A 213 10.37 5.06 -3.29
N LEU A 214 10.10 6.26 -2.77
CA LEU A 214 8.78 6.88 -2.87
C LEU A 214 8.38 7.16 -4.32
N ALA A 215 9.33 7.62 -5.16
CA ALA A 215 9.12 7.81 -6.59
C ALA A 215 8.77 6.49 -7.30
N VAL A 216 9.50 5.41 -6.99
CA VAL A 216 9.23 4.07 -7.56
C VAL A 216 7.88 3.55 -7.10
N VAL A 217 7.52 3.74 -5.83
CA VAL A 217 6.21 3.34 -5.30
C VAL A 217 5.07 4.06 -6.02
N GLY A 218 5.17 5.38 -6.21
CA GLY A 218 4.12 6.09 -6.94
C GLY A 218 4.09 5.75 -8.44
N LEU A 219 5.23 5.46 -9.07
CA LEU A 219 5.26 4.91 -10.43
C LEU A 219 4.56 3.55 -10.51
N SER A 220 4.83 2.67 -9.54
CA SER A 220 4.18 1.36 -9.44
C SER A 220 2.66 1.52 -9.36
N GLU A 221 2.15 2.47 -8.57
CA GLU A 221 0.72 2.73 -8.49
C GLU A 221 0.13 3.14 -9.85
N VAL A 222 0.79 4.04 -10.57
CA VAL A 222 0.34 4.48 -11.91
C VAL A 222 0.33 3.33 -12.91
N ILE A 223 1.39 2.52 -12.93
CA ILE A 223 1.53 1.40 -13.87
C ILE A 223 0.55 0.27 -13.51
N VAL A 224 0.51 -0.17 -12.26
CA VAL A 224 -0.32 -1.31 -11.83
C VAL A 224 -1.80 -1.00 -12.02
N ARG A 225 -2.26 0.22 -11.68
CA ARG A 225 -3.67 0.60 -11.85
C ARG A 225 -4.06 0.76 -13.31
N GLY A 226 -3.16 1.29 -14.14
CA GLY A 226 -3.47 1.50 -15.55
C GLY A 226 -3.32 0.25 -16.41
N PHE A 227 -2.31 -0.59 -16.14
CA PHE A 227 -1.90 -1.67 -17.05
C PHE A 227 -2.34 -3.06 -16.61
N ILE A 228 -2.22 -3.40 -15.33
CA ILE A 228 -2.44 -4.77 -14.84
C ILE A 228 -3.92 -5.02 -14.53
N PHE A 229 -4.65 -3.99 -14.09
CA PHE A 229 -6.05 -4.11 -13.70
C PHE A 229 -6.98 -3.12 -14.43
N PRO A 230 -6.97 -3.06 -15.78
CA PRO A 230 -8.00 -2.33 -16.50
C PRO A 230 -9.34 -3.03 -16.25
N GLU A 231 -10.29 -2.30 -15.66
CA GLU A 231 -11.70 -2.68 -15.46
C GLU A 231 -11.98 -4.19 -15.31
N LYS A 232 -11.68 -4.70 -14.12
CA LYS A 232 -12.13 -6.03 -13.64
C LYS A 232 -11.72 -7.22 -14.54
N GLY A 233 -10.71 -7.05 -15.39
CA GLY A 233 -10.24 -8.13 -16.28
C GLY A 233 -11.26 -8.52 -17.37
N SER A 234 -12.29 -7.72 -17.58
CA SER A 234 -13.38 -8.00 -18.52
C SER A 234 -13.09 -7.56 -19.97
N ALA A 235 -12.05 -6.74 -20.17
CA ALA A 235 -11.65 -6.24 -21.48
C ALA A 235 -10.14 -6.40 -21.71
N LEU A 236 -9.75 -6.74 -22.94
CA LEU A 236 -8.36 -6.69 -23.37
C LEU A 236 -7.86 -5.24 -23.33
N PRO A 237 -6.56 -5.01 -23.06
CA PRO A 237 -6.00 -3.65 -23.03
C PRO A 237 -6.20 -2.96 -24.39
N ASP A 238 -7.05 -1.94 -24.44
CA ASP A 238 -7.22 -1.09 -25.62
C ASP A 238 -6.03 -0.12 -25.76
N ILE A 239 -5.73 0.29 -26.99
CA ILE A 239 -4.74 1.30 -27.33
C ILE A 239 -4.99 2.61 -26.54
N GLN A 240 -6.26 2.94 -26.28
CA GLN A 240 -6.65 4.10 -25.48
C GLN A 240 -6.13 4.03 -24.03
N VAL A 241 -6.18 2.85 -23.41
CA VAL A 241 -5.65 2.63 -22.05
C VAL A 241 -4.13 2.81 -22.03
N GLY A 242 -3.45 2.30 -23.07
CA GLY A 242 -2.01 2.51 -23.26
C GLY A 242 -1.61 4.00 -23.31
N ARG A 243 -2.39 4.82 -24.02
CA ARG A 243 -2.18 6.28 -24.09
C ARG A 243 -2.36 6.93 -22.72
N ALA A 244 -3.43 6.60 -22.01
CA ALA A 244 -3.71 7.13 -20.67
C ALA A 244 -2.56 6.83 -19.69
N ILE A 245 -1.96 5.63 -19.77
CA ILE A 245 -0.80 5.27 -18.95
C ILE A 245 0.41 6.14 -19.26
N ILE A 246 0.73 6.37 -20.55
CA ILE A 246 1.87 7.22 -20.94
C ILE A 246 1.70 8.64 -20.38
N VAL A 247 0.49 9.19 -20.48
CA VAL A 247 0.15 10.49 -19.89
C VAL A 247 0.33 10.46 -18.38
N ALA A 248 -0.23 9.46 -17.70
CA ALA A 248 -0.17 9.36 -16.24
C ALA A 248 1.27 9.20 -15.73
N VAL A 249 2.09 8.36 -16.37
CA VAL A 249 3.51 8.17 -16.03
C VAL A 249 4.29 9.46 -16.27
N THR A 250 4.07 10.12 -17.40
CA THR A 250 4.74 11.39 -17.70
C THR A 250 4.36 12.46 -16.69
N ASN A 251 3.08 12.58 -16.35
CA ASN A 251 2.58 13.55 -15.38
C ASN A 251 3.18 13.28 -13.99
N TYR A 252 3.22 12.00 -13.59
CA TYR A 252 3.83 11.60 -12.33
C TYR A 252 5.31 11.98 -12.27
N LEU A 253 6.11 11.57 -13.26
CA LEU A 253 7.54 11.89 -13.32
C LEU A 253 7.78 13.40 -13.37
N SER A 254 7.00 14.12 -14.17
CA SER A 254 7.10 15.58 -14.30
C SER A 254 6.79 16.26 -12.97
N SER A 255 5.77 15.80 -12.24
CA SER A 255 5.44 16.35 -10.92
C SER A 255 6.56 16.12 -9.90
N PHE A 256 7.17 14.94 -9.90
CA PHE A 256 8.27 14.61 -8.98
C PHE A 256 9.53 15.45 -9.27
N VAL A 257 9.88 15.60 -10.55
CA VAL A 257 10.99 16.46 -10.97
C VAL A 257 10.69 17.92 -10.66
N ALA A 258 9.48 18.41 -10.92
CA ALA A 258 9.08 19.78 -10.64
C ALA A 258 9.14 20.11 -9.13
N ILE A 259 8.62 19.24 -8.26
CA ILE A 259 8.70 19.41 -6.81
C ILE A 259 10.16 19.41 -6.34
N SER A 260 10.97 18.47 -6.83
CA SER A 260 12.39 18.37 -6.47
C SER A 260 13.16 19.62 -6.92
N ALA A 261 12.94 20.07 -8.15
CA ALA A 261 13.53 21.28 -8.70
C ALA A 261 13.12 22.51 -7.89
N PHE A 262 11.85 22.61 -7.49
CA PHE A 262 11.35 23.70 -6.67
C PHE A 262 12.03 23.73 -5.29
N VAL A 263 12.20 22.59 -4.62
CA VAL A 263 12.92 22.50 -3.34
C VAL A 263 14.38 22.90 -3.49
N VAL A 264 15.06 22.45 -4.54
CA VAL A 264 16.46 22.82 -4.84
C VAL A 264 16.57 24.32 -5.14
N LEU A 265 15.60 24.89 -5.84
CA LEU A 265 15.54 26.32 -6.14
C LEU A 265 15.41 27.15 -4.86
N LEU A 266 14.53 26.76 -3.93
CA LEU A 266 14.40 27.42 -2.62
C LEU A 266 15.70 27.33 -1.81
N TYR A 267 16.34 26.16 -1.81
CA TYR A 267 17.64 25.98 -1.15
C TYR A 267 18.73 26.87 -1.75
N ALA A 268 18.82 26.94 -3.08
CA ALA A 268 19.78 27.79 -3.77
C ALA A 268 19.50 29.28 -3.51
N GLY A 269 18.24 29.70 -3.52
CA GLY A 269 17.84 31.07 -3.19
C GLY A 269 18.22 31.46 -1.77
N TYR A 270 17.92 30.61 -0.79
CA TYR A 270 18.34 30.80 0.60
C TYR A 270 19.87 30.90 0.73
N LYS A 271 20.60 29.96 0.13
CA LYS A 271 22.07 29.91 0.19
C LYS A 271 22.70 31.15 -0.45
N TYR A 272 22.12 31.67 -1.53
CA TYR A 272 22.59 32.88 -2.21
C TYR A 272 22.41 34.14 -1.37
N VAL A 273 21.30 34.26 -0.61
CA VAL A 273 21.07 35.41 0.27
C VAL A 273 22.00 35.39 1.47
N VAL A 274 22.26 34.20 2.04
CA VAL A 274 23.07 34.05 3.26
C VAL A 274 24.58 34.10 3.00
N SER A 275 25.05 33.83 1.78
CA SER A 275 26.49 33.78 1.45
C SER A 275 27.23 35.10 1.62
N GLY A 276 26.53 36.24 1.77
CA GLY A 276 27.12 37.52 2.15
C GLY A 276 28.18 38.05 1.17
N GLY A 277 28.14 37.61 -0.09
CA GLY A 277 29.12 38.02 -1.11
C GLY A 277 30.36 37.12 -1.22
N ASN A 278 30.43 35.98 -0.51
CA ASN A 278 31.48 34.99 -0.74
C ASN A 278 31.39 34.46 -2.19
N GLU A 279 32.41 34.76 -2.99
CA GLU A 279 32.43 34.55 -4.44
C GLU A 279 32.39 33.06 -4.81
N GLU A 280 33.07 32.20 -4.05
CA GLU A 280 33.09 30.75 -4.24
C GLU A 280 31.71 30.12 -3.97
N VAL A 281 31.07 30.54 -2.88
CA VAL A 281 29.72 30.07 -2.54
C VAL A 281 28.70 30.59 -3.55
N ASN A 282 28.88 31.81 -4.06
CA ASN A 282 28.01 32.39 -5.08
C ASN A 282 28.10 31.66 -6.41
N GLU A 283 29.30 31.30 -6.88
CA GLU A 283 29.45 30.59 -8.14
C GLU A 283 28.81 29.20 -8.08
N SER A 284 29.06 28.44 -7.00
CA SER A 284 28.45 27.13 -6.81
C SER A 284 26.91 27.21 -6.71
N THR A 285 26.39 28.23 -6.03
CA THR A 285 24.95 28.42 -5.86
C THR A 285 24.25 28.81 -7.17
N LYS A 286 24.88 29.65 -8.01
CA LYS A 286 24.37 29.99 -9.36
C LYS A 286 24.23 28.75 -10.24
N LYS A 287 25.18 27.81 -10.19
CA LYS A 287 25.11 26.54 -10.93
C LYS A 287 23.92 25.68 -10.47
N ILE A 288 23.70 25.57 -9.15
CA ILE A 288 22.55 24.85 -8.59
C ILE A 288 21.23 25.53 -9.01
N PHE A 289 21.17 26.86 -8.92
CA PHE A 289 19.99 27.65 -9.28
C PHE A 289 19.62 27.47 -10.76
N LEU A 290 20.60 27.58 -11.66
CA LEU A 290 20.40 27.37 -13.10
C LEU A 290 19.95 25.93 -13.40
N GLY A 291 20.59 24.94 -12.76
CA GLY A 291 20.20 23.53 -12.89
C GLY A 291 18.75 23.27 -12.48
N ALA A 292 18.29 23.88 -11.39
CA ALA A 292 16.91 23.79 -10.94
C ALA A 292 15.91 24.42 -11.93
N ILE A 293 16.24 25.58 -12.50
CA ILE A 293 15.41 26.22 -13.54
C ILE A 293 15.31 25.33 -14.78
N ILE A 294 16.43 24.79 -15.25
CA ILE A 294 16.45 23.89 -16.41
C ILE A 294 15.59 22.64 -16.13
N ALA A 295 15.73 22.02 -14.97
CA ALA A 295 14.92 20.87 -14.58
C ALA A 295 13.41 21.20 -14.55
N LEU A 296 13.04 22.38 -14.07
CA LEU A 296 11.64 22.84 -14.05
C LEU A 296 11.10 23.06 -15.47
N ILE A 297 11.87 23.70 -16.35
CA ILE A 297 11.51 23.89 -17.75
C ILE A 297 11.34 22.54 -18.46
N LEU A 298 12.24 21.58 -18.22
CA LEU A 298 12.15 20.25 -18.79
C LEU A 298 10.91 19.50 -18.29
N ALA A 299 10.59 19.57 -16.99
CA ALA A 299 9.39 18.95 -16.43
C ALA A 299 8.10 19.53 -17.03
N LEU A 300 8.00 20.86 -17.12
CA LEU A 300 6.86 21.53 -17.74
C LEU A 300 6.76 21.24 -19.24
N GLY A 301 7.91 21.22 -19.93
CA GLY A 301 8.00 20.88 -21.35
C GLY A 301 7.56 19.45 -21.64
N ALA A 302 7.98 18.48 -20.83
CA ALA A 302 7.56 17.08 -20.96
C ALA A 302 6.05 16.92 -20.77
N PHE A 303 5.50 17.56 -19.73
CA PHE A 303 4.06 17.59 -19.48
C PHE A 303 3.27 18.20 -20.66
N ALA A 304 3.68 19.37 -21.14
CA ALA A 304 3.03 20.06 -22.25
C ALA A 304 3.13 19.28 -23.57
N ALA A 305 4.29 18.67 -23.85
CA ALA A 305 4.51 17.88 -25.04
C ALA A 305 3.58 16.65 -25.07
N VAL A 306 3.56 15.86 -23.99
CA VAL A 306 2.72 14.65 -23.94
C VAL A 306 1.24 15.00 -24.03
N HIS A 307 0.79 16.06 -23.35
CA HIS A 307 -0.60 16.50 -23.48
C HIS A 307 -0.94 16.92 -24.92
N THR A 308 -0.06 17.68 -25.57
CA THR A 308 -0.30 18.15 -26.95
C THR A 308 -0.39 16.98 -27.94
N PHE A 309 0.54 16.02 -27.87
CA PHE A 309 0.55 14.88 -28.79
C PHE A 309 -0.63 13.93 -28.58
N VAL A 310 -1.07 13.74 -27.34
CA VAL A 310 -2.20 12.84 -27.05
C VAL A 310 -3.54 13.45 -27.46
N THR A 311 -3.73 14.77 -27.27
CA THR A 311 -4.99 15.44 -27.68
C THR A 311 -5.16 15.53 -29.20
N LEU A 312 -4.08 15.65 -29.98
CA LEU A 312 -4.16 15.77 -31.44
C LEU A 312 -4.75 14.52 -32.12
N ASP A 313 -4.52 13.35 -31.54
CA ASP A 313 -4.97 12.05 -32.09
C ASP A 313 -6.50 11.88 -31.95
N GLU A 314 -7.12 12.37 -30.86
CA GLU A 314 -8.59 12.31 -30.66
C GLU A 314 -9.38 13.16 -31.66
N THR A 315 -8.75 14.17 -32.27
CA THR A 315 -9.43 15.08 -33.21
C THR A 315 -9.47 14.59 -34.65
N LEU A 316 -8.81 13.48 -34.96
CA LEU A 316 -8.94 12.86 -36.28
C LEU A 316 -10.27 12.07 -36.32
N PRO A 317 -11.23 12.45 -37.18
CA PRO A 317 -12.44 11.65 -37.34
C PRO A 317 -12.03 10.26 -37.77
N THR A 318 -12.40 9.26 -36.98
CA THR A 318 -12.36 7.84 -37.35
C THR A 318 -13.10 7.68 -38.66
N ARG A 319 -12.35 7.74 -39.77
CA ARG A 319 -12.87 7.40 -41.09
C ARG A 319 -13.00 5.89 -41.13
N LEU A 320 -14.25 5.46 -40.89
CA LEU A 320 -14.95 4.24 -41.31
C LEU A 320 -14.08 3.03 -41.64
#